data_AF-A0A3B0T538-F1
#
_entry.id   AF-A0A3B0T538-F1
#
_cell.length_a   1.000
_cell.length_b   1.000
_cell.length_c   1.000
_cell.angle_alpha   90.00
_cell.angle_beta   90.00
_cell.angle_gamma   90.00
#
_symmetry.space_group_name_H-M   'P 1'
#
loop_
_entity.id
_entity.type
_entity.pdbx_description
1 polymer ?
#
loop_
_entity_poly.entity_id
_entity_poly.type
_entity_poly.pdbx_seq_one_letter_code
_entity_poly.pdbx_strand_id
1 'polypeptide(L)'
;MDVYVNVNYAGAMSAPGTPTHGNTNGAVFFTISQLADEFGITARTLRHYEDQGIVSPRRSGQRRLYGRRDRARLRLALQGRRVGFTLAEIREMLDLYTLRDGQETHLRISLEKFRERVSRLKNQRREIDIVIAELQKTCTIVEAMLKTDAPTGDQA
;
A
#
# COMPACT_ATOMS: atom_id res chain seq x y z
N MET A 1 -13.50 -2.19 2.37
CA MET A 1 -12.95 -3.54 2.20
C MET A 1 -11.46 -3.38 1.98
N ASP A 2 -10.73 -3.29 3.08
CA ASP A 2 -9.34 -2.88 3.15
C ASP A 2 -8.43 -4.08 2.89
N VAL A 3 -7.80 -4.09 1.72
CA VAL A 3 -6.82 -5.12 1.36
C VAL A 3 -5.51 -4.77 2.04
N TYR A 4 -5.23 -5.42 3.17
CA TYR A 4 -3.90 -5.48 3.78
C TYR A 4 -2.96 -6.20 2.82
N VAL A 5 -2.26 -5.45 1.96
CA VAL A 5 -1.10 -5.96 1.23
C VAL A 5 -0.02 -6.24 2.27
N ASN A 6 0.57 -7.44 2.28
CA ASN A 6 1.56 -7.88 3.27
C ASN A 6 2.95 -7.25 2.97
N VAL A 7 3.71 -6.82 3.99
CA VAL A 7 5.13 -6.41 3.78
C VAL A 7 5.97 -7.67 3.94
N ASN A 8 6.55 -8.18 2.86
CA ASN A 8 7.84 -8.88 2.86
C ASN A 8 8.16 -9.32 1.44
N TYR A 9 9.18 -8.73 0.80
CA TYR A 9 10.01 -9.41 -0.21
C TYR A 9 11.35 -8.65 -0.35
N ALA A 10 12.14 -8.69 0.71
CA ALA A 10 13.59 -8.78 0.54
C ALA A 10 13.92 -10.27 0.51
N GLY A 11 14.36 -10.79 -0.64
CA GLY A 11 14.89 -12.16 -0.77
C GLY A 11 14.00 -13.15 -1.55
N ALA A 12 14.55 -13.62 -2.68
CA ALA A 12 14.42 -14.94 -3.29
C ALA A 12 13.04 -15.47 -3.77
N MET A 13 12.96 -15.66 -5.09
CA MET A 13 12.55 -16.89 -5.78
C MET A 13 11.43 -17.74 -5.17
N SER A 14 10.25 -17.69 -5.78
CA SER A 14 9.57 -18.87 -6.38
C SER A 14 8.38 -18.42 -7.23
N ALA A 15 8.30 -18.92 -8.46
CA ALA A 15 7.15 -18.75 -9.35
C ALA A 15 6.02 -19.72 -8.95
N PRO A 16 4.75 -19.43 -9.33
CA PRO A 16 4.30 -19.95 -10.60
C PRO A 16 3.57 -18.89 -11.43
N GLY A 17 3.96 -18.79 -12.70
CA GLY A 17 3.41 -17.84 -13.65
C GLY A 17 4.44 -17.56 -14.72
N THR A 18 4.73 -18.56 -15.56
CA THR A 18 5.64 -18.41 -16.69
C THR A 18 5.20 -17.20 -17.52
N PRO A 19 6.08 -16.21 -17.78
CA PRO A 19 5.73 -15.10 -18.67
C PRO A 19 5.19 -15.67 -19.97
N THR A 20 4.04 -15.18 -20.42
CA THR A 20 3.46 -15.67 -21.68
C THR A 20 4.36 -15.14 -22.79
N HIS A 21 5.18 -16.01 -23.38
CA HIS A 21 6.10 -15.65 -24.46
C HIS A 21 5.28 -15.30 -25.71
N GLY A 22 5.06 -14.01 -25.94
CA GLY A 22 4.56 -13.51 -27.22
C GLY A 22 5.65 -13.67 -28.27
N ASN A 23 5.34 -14.36 -29.36
CA ASN A 23 6.27 -14.67 -30.44
C ASN A 23 6.97 -13.41 -31.02
N THR A 24 8.28 -13.54 -31.30
CA THR A 24 9.13 -12.72 -32.19
C THR A 24 9.71 -11.36 -31.79
N ASN A 25 9.67 -10.90 -30.53
CA ASN A 25 10.54 -9.79 -30.07
C ASN A 25 10.51 -9.69 -28.53
N GLY A 26 11.44 -10.36 -27.82
CA GLY A 26 11.91 -10.21 -26.41
C GLY A 26 11.11 -9.51 -25.28
N ALA A 27 9.86 -9.14 -25.47
CA ALA A 27 9.08 -8.29 -24.60
C ALA A 27 8.25 -9.17 -23.65
N VAL A 28 8.60 -9.09 -22.37
CA VAL A 28 7.92 -9.82 -21.30
C VAL A 28 6.58 -9.16 -21.01
N PHE A 29 5.49 -9.90 -21.28
CA PHE A 29 4.12 -9.51 -20.94
C PHE A 29 3.55 -10.41 -19.85
N PHE A 30 2.68 -9.83 -19.04
CA PHE A 30 1.97 -10.48 -17.95
C PHE A 30 0.47 -10.44 -18.21
N THR A 31 -0.23 -11.51 -17.85
CA THR A 31 -1.70 -11.51 -17.85
C THR A 31 -2.24 -10.88 -16.57
N ILE A 32 -3.55 -10.58 -16.56
CA ILE A 32 -4.22 -10.06 -15.37
C ILE A 32 -4.08 -11.00 -14.17
N SER A 33 -4.21 -12.32 -14.38
CA SER A 33 -4.09 -13.32 -13.30
C SER A 33 -2.67 -13.35 -12.75
N GLN A 34 -1.66 -13.32 -13.62
CA GLN A 34 -0.26 -13.32 -13.18
C GLN A 34 0.09 -12.13 -12.29
N LEU A 35 -0.35 -10.91 -12.66
CA LEU A 35 -0.12 -9.74 -11.82
C LEU A 35 -0.98 -9.74 -10.55
N ALA A 36 -2.22 -10.22 -10.64
CA ALA A 36 -3.08 -10.39 -9.48
C ALA A 36 -2.43 -11.30 -8.43
N ASP A 37 -1.94 -12.46 -8.85
CA ASP A 37 -1.27 -13.43 -8.00
C ASP A 37 0.07 -12.88 -7.48
N GLU A 38 0.89 -12.27 -8.35
CA GLU A 38 2.18 -11.69 -7.95
C GLU A 38 2.04 -10.65 -6.82
N PHE A 39 1.03 -9.79 -6.92
CA PHE A 39 0.83 -8.70 -5.97
C PHE A 39 -0.17 -9.02 -4.87
N GLY A 40 -0.72 -10.23 -4.84
CA GLY A 40 -1.73 -10.65 -3.85
C GLY A 40 -3.00 -9.80 -3.89
N ILE A 41 -3.40 -9.34 -5.08
CA ILE A 41 -4.62 -8.55 -5.28
C ILE A 41 -5.61 -9.32 -6.16
N THR A 42 -6.89 -8.99 -6.06
CA THR A 42 -7.87 -9.60 -6.95
C THR A 42 -7.76 -9.03 -8.37
N ALA A 43 -8.15 -9.81 -9.38
CA ALA A 43 -8.30 -9.30 -10.74
C ALA A 43 -9.29 -8.13 -10.84
N ARG A 44 -10.28 -8.05 -9.93
CA ARG A 44 -11.19 -6.90 -9.79
C ARG A 44 -10.43 -5.65 -9.35
N THR A 45 -9.53 -5.76 -8.39
CA THR A 45 -8.66 -4.66 -7.94
C THR A 45 -7.74 -4.19 -9.05
N LEU A 46 -7.14 -5.12 -9.80
CA LEU A 46 -6.28 -4.77 -10.92
C LEU A 46 -7.04 -4.06 -12.05
N ARG A 47 -8.27 -4.48 -12.37
CA ARG A 47 -9.16 -3.76 -13.30
C ARG A 47 -9.51 -2.37 -12.79
N HIS A 48 -9.79 -2.22 -11.50
CA HIS A 48 -10.03 -0.90 -10.94
C HIS A 48 -8.80 0.02 -11.11
N TYR A 49 -7.58 -0.51 -10.98
CA TYR A 49 -6.36 0.29 -11.17
C TYR A 49 -6.12 0.63 -12.65
N GLU A 50 -6.53 -0.24 -13.57
CA GLU A 50 -6.62 0.06 -15.01
C GLU A 50 -7.60 1.21 -15.27
N ASP A 51 -8.81 1.15 -14.69
CA ASP A 51 -9.84 2.19 -14.85
C ASP A 51 -9.38 3.55 -14.27
N GLN A 52 -8.57 3.53 -13.22
CA GLN A 52 -7.97 4.73 -12.62
C GLN A 52 -6.71 5.22 -13.35
N GLY A 53 -6.30 4.58 -14.45
CA GLY A 53 -5.14 5.00 -15.27
C GLY A 53 -3.78 4.74 -14.64
N ILE A 54 -3.70 3.87 -13.63
CA ILE A 54 -2.44 3.47 -13.00
C ILE A 54 -1.65 2.55 -13.93
N VAL A 55 -2.34 1.65 -14.62
CA VAL A 55 -1.76 0.72 -15.61
C VAL A 55 -2.54 0.80 -16.91
N SER A 56 -1.88 0.49 -18.03
CA SER A 56 -2.48 0.60 -19.35
C SER A 56 -2.10 -0.62 -20.19
N PRO A 57 -2.79 -1.76 -20.02
CA PRO A 57 -2.47 -2.99 -20.73
C PRO A 57 -2.71 -2.85 -22.24
N ARG A 58 -1.89 -3.55 -23.02
CA ARG A 58 -2.17 -3.77 -24.44
C ARG A 58 -3.22 -4.87 -24.57
N ARG A 59 -4.19 -4.68 -25.46
CA ARG A 59 -5.14 -5.75 -25.83
C ARG A 59 -4.55 -6.61 -26.94
N SER A 60 -4.64 -7.93 -26.78
CA SER A 60 -4.31 -8.94 -27.79
C SER A 60 -5.48 -9.93 -27.88
N GLY A 61 -6.35 -9.72 -28.87
CA GLY A 61 -7.67 -10.35 -28.92
C GLY A 61 -8.48 -10.01 -27.66
N GLN A 62 -8.95 -11.06 -26.97
CA GLN A 62 -9.69 -10.93 -25.71
C GLN A 62 -8.79 -10.78 -24.46
N ARG A 63 -7.46 -10.92 -24.61
CA ARG A 63 -6.52 -10.92 -23.47
C ARG A 63 -5.94 -9.53 -23.23
N ARG A 64 -5.83 -9.17 -21.95
CA ARG A 64 -5.07 -8.01 -21.46
C ARG A 64 -3.64 -8.43 -21.18
N LEU A 65 -2.68 -7.75 -21.81
CA LEU A 65 -1.25 -7.98 -21.66
C LEU A 65 -0.61 -6.74 -21.06
N TYR A 66 -0.11 -6.88 -19.84
CA TYR A 66 0.58 -5.83 -19.09
C TYR A 66 2.08 -5.93 -19.34
N GLY A 67 2.73 -4.82 -19.63
CA GLY A 67 4.17 -4.78 -19.83
C GLY A 67 4.94 -4.63 -18.52
N ARG A 68 6.28 -4.61 -18.60
CA ARG A 68 7.16 -4.32 -17.46
C ARG A 68 6.86 -2.97 -16.79
N ARG A 69 6.46 -1.97 -17.57
CA ARG A 69 6.13 -0.64 -17.06
C ARG A 69 4.86 -0.66 -16.21
N ASP A 70 3.82 -1.37 -16.66
CA ASP A 70 2.59 -1.55 -15.90
C ASP A 70 2.86 -2.25 -14.57
N ARG A 71 3.68 -3.31 -14.60
CA ARG A 71 4.11 -4.01 -13.39
C ARG A 71 4.83 -3.08 -12.40
N ALA A 72 5.73 -2.21 -12.89
CA ALA A 72 6.41 -1.24 -12.05
C ALA A 72 5.46 -0.17 -11.47
N ARG A 73 4.55 0.37 -12.29
CA ARG A 73 3.52 1.34 -11.86
C ARG A 73 2.58 0.73 -10.82
N LEU A 74 2.15 -0.51 -11.01
CA LEU A 74 1.31 -1.25 -10.07
C LEU A 74 2.00 -1.42 -8.72
N ARG A 75 3.29 -1.80 -8.71
CA ARG A 75 4.08 -1.90 -7.47
C ARG A 75 4.11 -0.58 -6.69
N LEU A 76 4.41 0.52 -7.38
CA LEU A 76 4.46 1.85 -6.76
C LEU A 76 3.09 2.29 -6.24
N ALA A 77 2.02 2.01 -6.98
CA ALA A 77 0.67 2.33 -6.53
C ALA A 77 0.28 1.57 -5.26
N LEU A 78 0.60 0.28 -5.18
CA LEU A 78 0.35 -0.50 -3.97
C LEU A 78 1.15 0.04 -2.78
N GLN A 79 2.40 0.47 -2.97
CA GLN A 79 3.20 1.11 -1.92
C GLN A 79 2.57 2.45 -1.46
N GLY A 80 2.18 3.31 -2.40
CA GLY A 80 1.53 4.58 -2.11
C GLY A 80 0.23 4.43 -1.32
N ARG A 81 -0.59 3.42 -1.67
CA ARG A 81 -1.84 3.12 -0.95
C ARG A 81 -1.59 2.74 0.51
N ARG A 82 -0.51 2.00 0.80
CA ARG A 82 -0.18 1.57 2.17
C ARG A 82 0.22 2.71 3.09
N VAL A 83 0.88 3.74 2.56
CA VAL A 83 1.22 4.96 3.31
C VAL A 83 0.08 6.00 3.27
N GLY A 84 -1.05 5.60 2.68
CA GLY A 84 -2.31 6.34 2.73
C GLY A 84 -2.41 7.49 1.73
N PHE A 85 -1.78 7.37 0.56
CA PHE A 85 -2.12 8.20 -0.61
C PHE A 85 -3.38 7.65 -1.30
N THR A 86 -4.10 8.54 -1.96
CA THR A 86 -5.20 8.24 -2.87
C THR A 86 -4.67 7.74 -4.22
N LEU A 87 -5.49 7.02 -4.98
CA LEU A 87 -5.11 6.59 -6.34
C LEU A 87 -4.88 7.79 -7.27
N ALA A 88 -5.59 8.90 -7.05
CA ALA A 88 -5.41 10.13 -7.81
C ALA A 88 -4.02 10.76 -7.57
N GLU A 89 -3.61 10.91 -6.30
CA GLU A 89 -2.27 11.41 -5.94
C GLU A 89 -1.15 10.49 -6.48
N ILE A 90 -1.36 9.18 -6.37
CA ILE A 90 -0.43 8.19 -6.92
C ILE A 90 -0.31 8.34 -8.44
N ARG A 91 -1.43 8.44 -9.15
CA ARG A 91 -1.42 8.63 -10.61
C ARG A 91 -0.65 9.88 -11.00
N GLU A 92 -0.95 11.00 -10.33
CA GLU A 92 -0.24 12.26 -10.54
C GLU A 92 1.27 12.04 -10.39
N MET A 93 1.73 11.46 -9.28
CA MET A 93 3.15 11.16 -9.06
C MET A 93 3.73 10.23 -10.14
N LEU A 94 3.01 9.21 -10.59
CA LEU A 94 3.47 8.27 -11.63
C LEU A 94 3.58 8.92 -13.02
N ASP A 95 2.75 9.90 -13.31
CA ASP A 95 2.77 10.62 -14.59
C ASP A 95 3.97 11.57 -14.65
N LEU A 96 4.41 12.11 -13.51
CA LEU A 96 5.64 12.90 -13.39
C LEU A 96 6.90 12.13 -13.79
N TYR A 97 6.97 10.83 -13.47
CA TYR A 97 8.09 9.97 -13.88
C TYR A 97 8.15 9.72 -15.39
N THR A 98 7.07 10.01 -16.13
CA THR A 98 6.98 9.76 -17.58
C THR A 98 7.53 10.92 -18.41
N LEU A 99 7.53 12.14 -17.87
CA LEU A 99 7.93 13.36 -18.55
C LEU A 99 9.45 13.55 -18.43
N ARG A 100 10.20 13.14 -19.45
CA ARG A 100 11.68 13.20 -19.49
C ARG A 100 12.27 14.61 -19.33
N ASP A 101 11.48 15.67 -19.54
CA ASP A 101 12.00 17.04 -19.71
C ASP A 101 11.62 18.03 -18.59
N GLY A 102 11.11 17.55 -17.44
CA GLY A 102 10.70 18.42 -16.30
C GLY A 102 11.00 17.84 -14.91
N GLN A 103 12.01 16.98 -14.79
CA GLN A 103 12.21 16.06 -13.65
C GLN A 103 12.34 16.75 -12.28
N GLU A 104 13.07 17.87 -12.16
CA GLU A 104 13.39 18.42 -10.84
C GLU A 104 12.20 19.06 -10.11
N THR A 105 11.44 19.91 -10.80
CA THR A 105 10.26 20.59 -10.22
C THR A 105 9.21 19.58 -9.77
N HIS A 106 9.00 18.53 -10.56
CA HIS A 106 8.01 17.50 -10.27
C HIS A 106 8.45 16.52 -9.18
N LEU A 107 9.73 16.19 -9.11
CA LEU A 107 10.30 15.43 -7.99
C LEU A 107 10.22 16.23 -6.69
N ARG A 108 10.46 17.56 -6.73
CA ARG A 108 10.29 18.45 -5.58
C ARG A 108 8.86 18.46 -5.05
N ILE A 109 7.86 18.60 -5.91
CA ILE A 109 6.44 18.57 -5.51
C ILE A 109 6.08 17.23 -4.88
N SER A 110 6.53 16.11 -5.48
CA SER A 110 6.30 14.78 -4.93
C SER A 110 6.94 14.62 -3.55
N LEU A 111 8.19 15.09 -3.39
CA LEU A 111 8.91 15.07 -2.11
C LEU A 111 8.20 15.88 -1.03
N GLU A 112 7.64 17.04 -1.39
CA GLU A 112 6.85 17.87 -0.48
C GLU A 112 5.60 17.13 0.01
N LYS A 113 4.82 16.53 -0.89
CA LYS A 113 3.66 15.69 -0.53
C LYS A 113 4.05 14.54 0.40
N PHE A 114 5.20 13.89 0.16
CA PHE A 114 5.70 12.86 1.08
C PHE A 114 6.04 13.42 2.47
N ARG A 115 6.69 14.57 2.54
CA ARG A 115 7.05 15.23 3.82
C ARG A 115 5.82 15.65 4.60
N GLU A 116 4.82 16.23 3.93
CA GLU A 116 3.52 16.56 4.54
C GLU A 116 2.84 15.32 5.11
N ARG A 117 2.84 14.20 4.34
CA ARG A 117 2.25 12.95 4.81
C ARG A 117 2.96 12.42 6.05
N VAL A 118 4.29 12.45 6.07
CA VAL A 118 5.10 12.07 7.23
C VAL A 118 4.78 12.95 8.44
N SER A 119 4.69 14.26 8.25
CA SER A 119 4.34 15.21 9.33
C SER A 119 2.97 14.90 9.93
N ARG A 120 1.95 14.72 9.07
CA ARG A 120 0.59 14.35 9.50
C ARG A 120 0.57 13.04 10.29
N LEU A 121 1.23 12.00 9.80
CA LEU A 121 1.29 10.70 10.49
C LEU A 121 2.00 10.80 11.85
N LYS A 122 3.06 11.62 11.96
CA LYS A 122 3.74 11.87 13.24
C LYS A 122 2.84 12.61 14.23
N ASN A 123 2.02 13.55 13.76
CA ASN A 123 1.06 14.26 14.61
C ASN A 123 -0.02 13.30 15.13
N GLN A 124 -0.62 12.52 14.23
CA GLN A 124 -1.60 11.50 14.59
C GLN A 124 -1.03 10.48 15.58
N ARG A 125 0.22 10.04 15.40
CA ARG A 125 0.88 9.15 16.37
C ARG A 125 0.97 9.79 17.76
N ARG A 126 1.42 11.05 17.84
CA ARG A 126 1.53 11.77 19.12
C ARG A 126 0.18 11.90 19.83
N GLU A 127 -0.88 12.22 19.08
CA GLU A 127 -2.23 12.30 19.64
C GLU A 127 -2.70 10.95 20.17
N ILE A 128 -2.49 9.87 19.41
CA ILE A 128 -2.81 8.50 19.84
C ILE A 128 -2.02 8.14 21.10
N ASP A 129 -0.73 8.44 21.17
CA ASP A 129 0.12 8.16 22.33
C ASP A 129 -0.41 8.86 23.60
N ILE A 130 -0.88 10.11 23.48
CA ILE A 130 -1.49 10.87 24.60
C ILE A 130 -2.76 10.16 25.09
N VAL A 131 -3.66 9.79 24.17
CA VAL A 131 -4.92 9.12 24.51
C VAL A 131 -4.66 7.76 25.15
N ILE A 132 -3.68 7.00 24.66
CA ILE A 132 -3.27 5.72 25.26
C ILE A 132 -2.80 5.93 26.71
N ALA A 133 -1.97 6.94 26.96
CA ALA A 133 -1.47 7.22 28.31
C ALA A 133 -2.61 7.60 29.28
N GLU A 134 -3.59 8.37 28.82
CA GLU A 134 -4.77 8.74 29.61
C GLU A 134 -5.64 7.53 29.96
N LEU A 135 -5.88 6.65 28.98
CA LEU A 135 -6.62 5.39 29.20
C LEU A 135 -5.88 4.47 30.16
N GLN A 136 -4.56 4.31 30.01
CA GLN A 136 -3.74 3.50 30.91
C GLN A 136 -3.79 4.02 32.36
N LYS A 137 -3.72 5.34 32.54
CA LYS A 137 -3.87 5.96 33.87
C LYS A 137 -5.23 5.63 34.47
N THR A 138 -6.29 5.74 33.68
CA THR A 138 -7.65 5.41 34.11
C THR A 138 -7.79 3.94 34.50
N CYS A 139 -7.23 3.01 33.70
CA CYS A 139 -7.19 1.59 34.02
C CYS A 139 -6.52 1.33 35.37
N THR A 140 -5.34 1.91 35.62
CA THR A 140 -4.62 1.76 36.91
C THR A 140 -5.46 2.23 38.10
N ILE A 141 -6.19 3.35 37.96
CA ILE A 141 -7.07 3.87 39.01
C ILE A 141 -8.21 2.89 39.30
N VAL A 142 -8.90 2.42 38.26
CA VAL A 142 -10.01 1.48 38.38
C VAL A 142 -9.54 0.15 38.98
N GLU A 143 -8.38 -0.36 38.56
CA GLU A 143 -7.78 -1.57 39.12
C GLU A 143 -7.43 -1.42 40.61
N ALA A 144 -6.97 -0.25 41.04
CA ALA A 144 -6.69 0.03 42.45
C ALA A 144 -7.98 0.08 43.30
N MET A 145 -9.05 0.68 42.78
CA MET A 145 -10.35 0.69 43.44
C MET A 145 -10.88 -0.74 43.64
N LEU A 146 -10.84 -1.57 42.59
CA LEU A 146 -11.27 -2.97 42.66
C LEU A 146 -10.48 -3.81 43.69
N LYS A 147 -9.19 -3.52 43.90
CA LYS A 147 -8.38 -4.20 44.93
C LYS A 147 -8.70 -3.74 46.34
N THR A 148 -9.20 -2.51 46.49
CA THR A 148 -9.52 -1.91 47.79
C THR A 148 -10.88 -2.37 48.32
N ASP A 149 -11.81 -2.70 47.42
CA ASP A 149 -13.14 -3.22 47.74
C ASP A 149 -13.19 -4.76 47.94
N ALA A 150 -12.05 -5.45 47.83
CA ALA A 150 -11.95 -6.87 48.19
C ALA A 150 -11.91 -7.00 49.73
N PRO A 151 -12.92 -7.63 50.37
CA PRO A 151 -13.03 -7.62 51.82
C PRO A 151 -11.90 -8.42 52.48
N THR A 152 -11.21 -7.76 53.40
CA THR A 152 -10.61 -8.38 54.59
C THR A 152 -11.74 -9.08 55.36
N GLY A 153 -11.99 -10.33 55.01
CA GLY A 153 -13.05 -11.14 55.60
C GLY A 153 -12.63 -12.59 55.62
N ASP A 154 -12.32 -13.05 56.84
CA ASP A 154 -12.28 -14.42 57.30
C ASP A 154 -10.99 -15.22 57.11
N GLN A 155 -10.11 -15.13 58.13
CA GLN A 155 -9.57 -16.33 58.79
C GLN A 155 -9.49 -16.03 60.29
N ALA A 156 -10.52 -16.49 61.02
CA ALA A 156 -10.50 -16.73 62.46
C ALA A 156 -9.99 -18.15 62.75
#